data_AF-A0A0P9CW53-F1
#
_entry.id   AF-A0A0P9CW53-F1
#
_cell.length_a   1.000
_cell.length_b   1.000
_cell.length_c   1.000
_cell.angle_alpha   90.00
_cell.angle_beta   90.00
_cell.angle_gamma   90.00
#
_symmetry.space_group_name_H-M   'P 1'
#
loop_
_entity.id
_entity.type
_entity.pdbx_description
1 polymer ?
#
loop_
_entity_poly.entity_id
_entity_poly.type
_entity_poly.pdbx_seq_one_letter_code
_entity_poly.pdbx_strand_id
1 'polypeptide(L)'
;MEQSVARERMPAETAGLWFGLLGVLSFSLTLPATRVAVAVLDPTMVGLGRALLAAAVGGALLLLTRQRRPTRAEVRSLAIVAAGVIFGFPLLSAWALRQVPASHGAIVIGLLPLATALVATLRGGGRPSRMFWVAGVAGSAAVVGFAASGSAGGFEGADLALLGAV
;
A
#
# COMPACT_ATOMS: atom_id res chain seq x y z
N MET A 1 -41.79 -25.67 -2.85
CA MET A 1 -40.64 -25.79 -1.92
C MET A 1 -39.39 -25.50 -2.71
N GLU A 2 -39.13 -24.23 -3.02
CA GLU A 2 -37.86 -23.77 -3.57
C GLU A 2 -37.86 -22.25 -3.36
N GLN A 3 -37.44 -21.88 -2.17
CA GLN A 3 -37.19 -20.50 -1.81
C GLN A 3 -36.18 -19.95 -2.82
N SER A 4 -36.64 -19.02 -3.64
CA SER A 4 -35.76 -18.06 -4.29
C SER A 4 -35.01 -17.35 -3.17
N VAL A 5 -33.81 -17.84 -2.86
CA VAL A 5 -32.86 -17.20 -1.96
C VAL A 5 -32.52 -15.88 -2.60
N ALA A 6 -33.28 -14.85 -2.24
CA ALA A 6 -32.93 -13.47 -2.51
C ALA A 6 -31.53 -13.28 -1.92
N ARG A 7 -30.52 -13.23 -2.81
CA ARG A 7 -29.22 -12.67 -2.43
C ARG A 7 -29.52 -11.24 -2.01
N GLU A 8 -29.66 -11.01 -0.71
CA GLU A 8 -29.52 -9.68 -0.12
C GLU A 8 -28.13 -9.19 -0.55
N ARG A 9 -28.10 -8.44 -1.65
CA ARG A 9 -26.90 -7.74 -2.06
C ARG A 9 -26.67 -6.71 -0.98
N MET A 10 -25.60 -6.88 -0.22
CA MET A 10 -25.20 -5.89 0.80
C MET A 10 -25.25 -4.49 0.18
N PRO A 11 -25.75 -3.48 0.91
CA PRO A 11 -25.68 -2.11 0.44
C PRO A 11 -24.25 -1.79 -0.01
N ALA A 12 -24.10 -1.11 -1.15
CA ALA A 12 -22.80 -0.87 -1.77
C ALA A 12 -21.79 -0.23 -0.80
N GLU A 13 -22.28 0.59 0.13
CA GLU A 13 -21.52 1.19 1.21
C GLU A 13 -20.98 0.13 2.20
N THR A 14 -21.82 -0.80 2.66
CA THR A 14 -21.39 -1.88 3.57
C THR A 14 -20.39 -2.81 2.90
N ALA A 15 -20.59 -3.13 1.61
CA ALA A 15 -19.62 -3.90 0.83
C ALA A 15 -18.28 -3.15 0.72
N GLY A 16 -18.33 -1.84 0.46
CA GLY A 16 -17.14 -0.98 0.43
C GLY A 16 -16.38 -0.97 1.76
N LEU A 17 -17.09 -0.90 2.89
CA LEU A 17 -16.48 -0.97 4.23
C LEU A 17 -15.80 -2.33 4.47
N TRP A 18 -16.42 -3.45 4.07
CA TRP A 18 -15.81 -4.77 4.17
C TRP A 18 -14.54 -4.91 3.33
N PHE A 19 -14.58 -4.45 2.08
CA PHE A 19 -13.38 -4.45 1.23
C PHE A 19 -12.28 -3.54 1.79
N GLY A 20 -12.65 -2.38 2.35
CA GLY A 20 -11.74 -1.49 3.05
C GLY A 20 -11.09 -2.17 4.26
N LEU A 21 -11.88 -2.83 5.11
CA LEU A 21 -11.38 -3.58 6.27
C LEU A 21 -10.44 -4.71 5.86
N LEU A 22 -10.80 -5.51 4.85
CA LEU A 22 -9.94 -6.56 4.31
C LEU A 22 -8.63 -5.99 3.78
N GLY A 23 -8.70 -4.84 3.11
CA GLY A 23 -7.51 -4.08 2.67
C GLY A 23 -6.63 -3.71 3.86
N VAL A 24 -7.19 -3.03 4.87
CA VAL A 24 -6.46 -2.63 6.08
C VAL A 24 -5.80 -3.84 6.75
N LEU A 25 -6.54 -4.91 7.02
CA LEU A 25 -6.00 -6.12 7.65
C LEU A 25 -4.85 -6.74 6.84
N SER A 26 -5.01 -6.84 5.52
CA SER A 26 -3.97 -7.38 4.64
C SER A 26 -2.72 -6.50 4.62
N PHE A 27 -2.88 -5.18 4.64
CA PHE A 27 -1.76 -4.24 4.61
C PHE A 27 -1.07 -4.05 5.96
N SER A 28 -1.80 -4.08 7.08
CA SER A 28 -1.26 -3.86 8.43
C SER A 28 -0.15 -4.85 8.80
N LEU A 29 -0.22 -6.09 8.31
CA LEU A 29 0.81 -7.11 8.57
C LEU A 29 2.08 -6.91 7.72
N THR A 30 2.04 -6.07 6.69
CA THR A 30 3.13 -5.96 5.72
C THR A 30 4.44 -5.54 6.38
N LEU A 31 4.45 -4.48 7.20
CA LEU A 31 5.68 -3.95 7.80
C LEU A 31 6.24 -4.88 8.89
N PRO A 32 5.44 -5.41 9.83
CA PRO A 32 5.92 -6.41 10.77
C PRO A 32 6.50 -7.65 10.08
N ALA A 33 5.79 -8.21 9.09
CA ALA A 33 6.27 -9.37 8.35
C ALA A 33 7.55 -9.08 7.57
N THR A 34 7.64 -7.91 6.92
CA THR A 34 8.85 -7.48 6.20
C THR A 34 10.01 -7.33 7.16
N ARG A 35 9.80 -6.71 8.34
CA ARG A 35 10.84 -6.55 9.36
C ARG A 35 11.38 -7.88 9.87
N VAL A 36 10.51 -8.87 10.07
CA VAL A 36 10.90 -10.23 10.45
C VAL A 36 11.67 -10.91 9.32
N ALA A 37 11.21 -10.80 8.07
CA ALA A 37 11.84 -11.42 6.92
C ALA A 37 13.26 -10.87 6.66
N VAL A 38 13.44 -9.55 6.68
CA VAL A 38 14.76 -8.91 6.43
C VAL A 38 15.78 -9.12 7.55
N ALA A 39 15.36 -9.70 8.68
CA ALA A 39 16.29 -10.12 9.73
C ALA A 39 17.10 -11.36 9.32
N VAL A 40 16.58 -12.18 8.40
CA VAL A 40 17.17 -13.46 7.98
C VAL A 40 17.42 -13.55 6.47
N LEU A 41 16.76 -12.71 5.67
CA LEU A 41 16.88 -12.66 4.21
C LEU A 41 17.40 -11.29 3.75
N ASP A 42 18.05 -11.26 2.59
CA ASP A 42 18.45 -9.99 1.98
C ASP A 42 17.21 -9.13 1.61
N PRO A 43 17.19 -7.81 1.92
CA PRO A 43 16.07 -6.94 1.60
C PRO A 43 15.67 -6.91 0.13
N THR A 44 16.63 -7.06 -0.79
CA THR A 44 16.32 -7.10 -2.22
C THR A 44 15.51 -8.33 -2.57
N MET A 45 15.83 -9.48 -1.96
CA MET A 45 15.09 -10.72 -2.11
C MET A 45 13.70 -10.62 -1.47
N VAL A 46 13.58 -10.00 -0.30
CA VAL A 46 12.27 -9.80 0.36
C VAL A 46 11.38 -8.86 -0.47
N GLY A 47 11.92 -7.73 -0.93
CA GLY A 47 11.20 -6.73 -1.71
C GLY A 47 10.80 -7.20 -3.11
N LEU A 48 11.73 -7.79 -3.87
CA LEU A 48 11.47 -8.27 -5.23
C LEU A 48 10.81 -9.66 -5.24
N GLY A 49 11.12 -10.53 -4.28
CA GLY A 49 10.58 -11.88 -4.20
C GLY A 49 9.06 -11.89 -4.01
N ARG A 50 8.50 -10.98 -3.20
CA ARG A 50 7.03 -10.81 -3.10
C ARG A 50 6.38 -10.39 -4.42
N ALA A 51 7.08 -9.59 -5.23
CA ALA A 51 6.58 -9.19 -6.54
C ALA A 51 6.57 -10.38 -7.51
N LEU A 52 7.56 -11.27 -7.45
CA LEU A 52 7.58 -12.50 -8.23
C LEU A 52 6.43 -13.44 -7.84
N LEU A 53 6.17 -13.62 -6.54
CA LEU A 53 5.02 -14.41 -6.06
C LEU A 53 3.70 -13.83 -6.56
N ALA A 54 3.50 -12.51 -6.43
CA ALA A 54 2.32 -11.84 -6.95
C ALA A 54 2.19 -11.98 -8.47
N ALA A 55 3.30 -11.87 -9.21
CA ALA A 55 3.32 -12.05 -10.66
C ALA A 55 2.99 -13.49 -11.08
N ALA A 56 3.45 -14.49 -10.34
CA ALA A 56 3.11 -15.90 -10.59
C ALA A 56 1.62 -16.16 -10.40
N VAL A 57 1.04 -15.72 -9.27
CA VAL A 57 -0.39 -15.87 -8.98
C VAL A 57 -1.24 -15.09 -9.97
N GLY A 58 -0.90 -13.81 -10.21
CA GLY A 58 -1.60 -12.96 -11.17
C GLY A 58 -1.50 -13.51 -12.59
N GLY A 59 -0.31 -13.96 -13.00
CA GLY A 59 -0.08 -14.58 -14.31
C GLY A 59 -0.90 -15.86 -14.49
N ALA A 60 -0.93 -16.74 -13.49
CA ALA A 60 -1.75 -17.94 -13.51
C ALA A 60 -3.24 -17.59 -13.67
N LEU A 61 -3.74 -16.61 -12.92
CA LEU A 61 -5.14 -16.17 -13.03
C LEU A 61 -5.46 -15.59 -14.42
N LEU A 62 -4.58 -14.77 -14.99
CA LEU A 62 -4.76 -14.22 -16.34
C LEU A 62 -4.78 -15.31 -17.41
N LEU A 63 -3.91 -16.33 -17.27
CA LEU A 63 -3.87 -17.48 -18.17
C LEU A 63 -5.13 -18.35 -18.04
N LEU A 64 -5.55 -18.68 -16.81
CA LEU A 64 -6.74 -19.49 -16.54
C LEU A 64 -8.03 -18.81 -17.02
N THR A 65 -8.13 -17.50 -16.83
CA THR A 65 -9.30 -16.71 -17.27
C THR A 65 -9.20 -16.22 -18.72
N ARG A 66 -8.09 -16.53 -19.41
CA ARG A 66 -7.84 -16.17 -20.82
C ARG A 66 -8.02 -14.68 -21.12
N GLN A 67 -7.51 -13.81 -20.25
CA GLN A 67 -7.62 -12.37 -20.43
C GLN A 67 -6.94 -11.89 -21.71
N ARG A 68 -7.46 -10.80 -22.28
CA ARG A 68 -6.88 -10.13 -23.46
C ARG A 68 -5.48 -9.61 -23.13
N ARG A 69 -4.56 -9.66 -24.10
CA ARG A 69 -3.25 -9.01 -23.98
C ARG A 69 -3.41 -7.48 -23.94
N PRO A 70 -2.67 -6.77 -23.07
CA PRO A 70 -2.76 -5.32 -22.96
C PRO A 70 -2.29 -4.63 -24.25
N THR A 71 -2.94 -3.51 -24.56
CA THR A 71 -2.55 -2.58 -25.62
C THR A 71 -1.25 -1.84 -25.26
N ARG A 72 -0.59 -1.21 -26.24
CA ARG A 72 0.66 -0.45 -25.99
C ARG A 72 0.48 0.68 -24.96
N ALA A 73 -0.67 1.35 -24.96
CA ALA A 73 -0.98 2.39 -24.00
C ALA A 73 -1.11 1.81 -22.57
N GLU A 74 -1.80 0.68 -22.43
CA GLU A 74 -1.93 -0.03 -21.16
C GLU A 74 -0.58 -0.54 -20.66
N VAL A 75 0.29 -1.06 -21.54
CA VAL A 75 1.66 -1.46 -21.17
C VAL A 75 2.46 -0.30 -20.60
N ARG A 76 2.35 0.90 -21.19
CA ARG A 76 3.01 2.10 -20.64
C ARG A 76 2.50 2.44 -19.24
N SER A 77 1.18 2.40 -19.04
CA SER A 77 0.57 2.64 -17.73
C SER A 77 1.01 1.57 -16.71
N LEU A 78 0.98 0.30 -17.09
CA LEU A 78 1.44 -0.83 -16.28
C LEU A 78 2.91 -0.71 -15.92
N ALA A 79 3.77 -0.22 -16.81
CA ALA A 79 5.18 -0.01 -16.50
C ALA A 79 5.38 1.06 -15.41
N ILE A 80 4.60 2.15 -15.44
CA ILE A 80 4.65 3.20 -14.41
C ILE A 80 4.15 2.64 -13.08
N VAL A 81 3.04 1.89 -13.08
CA VAL A 81 2.51 1.26 -11.87
C VAL A 81 3.50 0.24 -11.32
N ALA A 82 4.04 -0.64 -12.16
CA ALA A 82 5.05 -1.64 -11.81
C ALA A 82 6.29 -0.99 -11.19
N ALA A 83 6.74 0.15 -11.72
CA ALA A 83 7.86 0.87 -11.14
C ALA A 83 7.62 1.23 -9.67
N GLY A 84 6.45 1.77 -9.35
CA GLY A 84 6.07 2.11 -7.98
C GLY A 84 5.81 0.89 -7.09
N VAL A 85 5.03 -0.09 -7.56
CA VAL A 85 4.58 -1.23 -6.74
C VAL A 85 5.61 -2.35 -6.60
N ILE A 86 6.70 -2.32 -7.37
CA ILE A 86 7.81 -3.29 -7.27
C ILE A 86 9.06 -2.62 -6.69
N PHE A 87 9.50 -1.50 -7.26
CA PHE A 87 10.75 -0.84 -6.87
C PHE A 87 10.56 0.30 -5.89
N GLY A 88 9.45 1.04 -5.97
CA GLY A 88 9.13 2.11 -5.03
C GLY A 88 8.88 1.56 -3.64
N PHE A 89 7.66 1.06 -3.39
CA PHE A 89 7.28 0.68 -2.03
C PHE A 89 8.01 -0.57 -1.50
N PRO A 90 7.98 -1.76 -2.15
CA PRO A 90 8.51 -2.98 -1.54
C PRO A 90 10.02 -2.97 -1.30
N LEU A 91 10.80 -2.48 -2.26
CA LEU A 91 12.25 -2.49 -2.16
C LEU A 91 12.74 -1.45 -1.14
N LEU A 92 12.24 -0.21 -1.21
CA LEU A 92 12.64 0.84 -0.28
C LEU A 92 12.18 0.55 1.15
N SER A 93 10.95 0.05 1.33
CA SER A 93 10.47 -0.35 2.66
C SER A 93 11.25 -1.53 3.24
N ALA A 94 11.61 -2.54 2.45
CA ALA A 94 12.46 -3.64 2.91
C ALA A 94 13.86 -3.15 3.33
N TRP A 95 14.44 -2.23 2.57
CA TRP A 95 15.75 -1.66 2.88
C TRP A 95 15.72 -0.80 4.15
N ALA A 96 14.69 0.02 4.33
CA ALA A 96 14.50 0.81 5.54
C ALA A 96 14.27 -0.08 6.77
N LEU A 97 13.36 -1.06 6.67
CA LEU A 97 13.03 -1.96 7.77
C LEU A 97 14.16 -2.90 8.17
N ARG A 98 15.24 -2.99 7.39
CA ARG A 98 16.47 -3.65 7.87
C ARG A 98 17.14 -2.86 8.99
N GLN A 99 16.96 -1.54 9.01
CA GLN A 99 17.63 -0.61 9.91
C GLN A 99 16.71 -0.18 11.06
N VAL A 100 15.43 0.08 10.77
CA VAL A 100 14.47 0.59 11.75
C VAL A 100 13.41 -0.45 12.17
N PRO A 101 12.80 -0.31 13.36
CA PRO A 101 11.65 -1.11 13.76
C PRO A 101 10.44 -0.91 12.84
N ALA A 102 9.55 -1.90 12.81
CA ALA A 102 8.30 -1.81 12.05
C ALA A 102 7.36 -0.69 12.55
N SER A 103 7.40 -0.39 13.85
CA SER A 103 6.64 0.73 14.44
C SER A 103 7.08 2.08 13.87
N HIS A 104 8.39 2.32 13.78
CA HIS A 104 8.94 3.53 13.17
C HIS A 104 8.54 3.65 11.70
N GLY A 105 8.73 2.58 10.93
CA GLY A 105 8.31 2.53 9.52
C GLY A 105 6.82 2.76 9.29
N ALA A 106 5.97 2.23 10.18
CA ALA A 106 4.51 2.38 10.08
C ALA A 106 4.05 3.83 10.26
N ILE A 107 4.73 4.60 11.10
CA ILE A 107 4.44 6.01 11.32
C ILE A 107 4.73 6.79 10.03
N VAL A 108 5.93 6.63 9.45
CA VAL A 108 6.31 7.34 8.21
C VAL A 108 5.39 6.94 7.04
N ILE A 109 5.09 5.65 6.89
CA ILE A 109 4.18 5.14 5.86
C ILE A 109 2.72 5.58 6.12
N GLY A 110 2.36 5.98 7.35
CA GLY A 110 1.06 6.57 7.67
C GLY A 110 0.73 7.83 6.85
N LEU A 111 1.73 8.46 6.21
CA LEU A 111 1.56 9.56 5.27
C LEU A 111 1.10 9.13 3.86
N LEU A 112 1.29 7.85 3.51
CA LEU A 112 0.97 7.29 2.19
C LEU A 112 -0.49 7.49 1.77
N PRO A 113 -1.51 7.33 2.62
CA PRO A 113 -2.90 7.56 2.22
C PRO A 113 -3.17 9.01 1.81
N LEU A 114 -2.59 9.99 2.53
CA LEU A 114 -2.74 11.40 2.19
C LEU A 114 -2.01 11.73 0.89
N ALA A 115 -0.79 11.22 0.71
CA ALA A 115 -0.03 11.37 -0.53
C ALA A 115 -0.77 10.74 -1.73
N THR A 116 -1.33 9.54 -1.55
CA THR A 116 -2.13 8.83 -2.56
C THR A 116 -3.37 9.63 -2.92
N ALA A 117 -4.09 10.16 -1.93
CA ALA A 117 -5.25 11.01 -2.15
C ALA A 117 -4.87 12.28 -2.93
N LEU A 118 -3.77 12.94 -2.59
CA LEU A 118 -3.25 14.11 -3.32
C LEU A 118 -2.97 13.76 -4.79
N VAL A 119 -2.18 12.73 -5.06
CA VAL A 119 -1.86 12.31 -6.43
C VAL A 119 -3.12 11.90 -7.20
N ALA A 120 -4.05 11.19 -6.55
CA ALA A 120 -5.31 10.75 -7.15
C ALA A 120 -6.20 11.94 -7.53
N THR A 121 -6.28 12.98 -6.68
CA THR A 121 -7.05 14.19 -7.00
C THR A 121 -6.42 15.01 -8.12
N LEU A 122 -5.08 15.15 -8.11
CA LEU A 122 -4.35 15.87 -9.15
C LEU A 122 -4.46 15.18 -10.52
N ARG A 123 -4.39 13.85 -10.58
CA ARG A 123 -4.48 13.08 -11.84
C ARG A 123 -5.91 12.78 -12.27
N GLY A 124 -6.80 12.48 -11.33
CA GLY A 124 -8.15 11.97 -11.59
C GLY A 124 -9.24 13.03 -11.55
N GLY A 125 -8.93 14.27 -11.15
CA GLY A 125 -9.89 15.39 -11.10
C GLY A 125 -11.00 15.26 -10.03
N GLY A 126 -10.97 14.19 -9.23
CA GLY A 126 -11.86 14.02 -8.09
C GLY A 126 -11.68 15.16 -7.08
N ARG A 127 -12.78 15.66 -6.52
CA ARG A 127 -12.79 16.76 -5.55
C ARG A 127 -13.29 16.25 -4.19
N PRO A 128 -12.41 15.69 -3.33
CA PRO A 128 -12.77 15.32 -1.97
C PRO A 128 -13.30 16.53 -1.20
N SER A 129 -14.12 16.26 -0.20
CA SER A 129 -14.68 17.31 0.65
C SER A 129 -13.57 18.06 1.40
N ARG A 130 -13.84 19.30 1.82
CA ARG A 130 -12.92 20.06 2.68
C ARG A 130 -12.64 19.31 3.99
N MET A 131 -13.64 18.62 4.54
CA MET A 131 -13.50 17.84 5.76
C MET A 131 -12.55 16.65 5.60
N PHE A 132 -12.54 16.01 4.43
CA PHE A 132 -11.57 14.95 4.12
C PHE A 132 -10.13 15.46 4.23
N TRP A 133 -9.85 16.64 3.67
CA TRP A 133 -8.52 17.24 3.74
C TRP A 133 -8.14 17.65 5.16
N VAL A 134 -9.06 18.26 5.90
CA VAL A 134 -8.83 18.62 7.31
C VAL A 134 -8.51 17.37 8.14
N ALA A 135 -9.31 16.30 8.00
CA ALA A 135 -9.07 15.05 8.70
C ALA A 135 -7.75 14.39 8.28
N GLY A 136 -7.44 14.36 6.98
CA GLY A 136 -6.19 13.80 6.46
C GLY A 136 -4.95 14.56 6.91
N VAL A 137 -5.00 15.89 6.91
CA VAL A 137 -3.91 16.75 7.41
C VAL A 137 -3.77 16.61 8.92
N ALA A 138 -4.87 16.62 9.68
CA ALA A 138 -4.84 16.44 11.12
C ALA A 138 -4.26 15.07 11.51
N GLY A 139 -4.69 13.99 10.84
CA GLY A 139 -4.14 12.66 11.04
C GLY A 139 -2.64 12.60 10.72
N SER A 140 -2.22 13.19 9.59
CA SER A 140 -0.80 13.24 9.20
C SER A 140 0.03 14.06 10.19
N ALA A 141 -0.50 15.18 10.69
CA ALA A 141 0.16 16.01 11.69
C ALA A 141 0.33 15.26 13.02
N ALA A 142 -0.68 14.49 13.44
CA ALA A 142 -0.58 13.65 14.63
C ALA A 142 0.51 12.57 14.49
N VAL A 143 0.57 11.91 13.33
CA VAL A 143 1.59 10.91 13.00
C VAL A 143 3.00 11.53 13.00
N VAL A 144 3.19 12.68 12.34
CA VAL A 144 4.48 13.41 12.32
C VAL A 144 4.87 13.90 13.71
N GLY A 145 3.93 14.46 14.48
CA GLY A 145 4.16 14.92 15.84
C GLY A 145 4.58 13.77 16.77
N PHE A 146 3.95 12.60 16.61
CA PHE A 146 4.36 11.39 17.32
C PHE A 146 5.79 10.97 16.95
N ALA A 147 6.13 10.90 15.65
CA ALA A 147 7.50 10.62 15.20
C ALA A 147 8.52 11.60 15.81
N ALA A 148 8.22 12.91 15.73
CA ALA A 148 9.10 13.98 16.17
C ALA A 148 9.30 14.04 17.69
N SER A 149 8.39 13.46 18.48
CA SER A 149 8.53 13.36 19.94
C SER A 149 9.69 12.46 20.41
N GLY A 150 10.40 11.81 19.47
CA GLY A 150 11.51 10.91 19.77
C GLY A 150 11.08 9.55 20.31
N SER A 151 9.77 9.33 20.51
CA SER A 151 9.21 8.05 20.96
C SER A 151 9.39 6.90 19.95
N ALA A 152 9.77 7.22 18.70
CA ALA A 152 10.04 6.26 17.64
C ALA A 152 11.53 6.10 17.26
N GLY A 153 12.43 6.93 17.83
CA GLY A 153 13.80 7.12 17.33
C GLY A 153 13.90 8.39 16.48
N GLY A 154 15.07 9.04 16.45
CA GLY A 154 15.27 10.28 15.69
C GLY A 154 15.18 10.09 14.17
N PHE A 155 15.39 11.16 13.39
CA PHE A 155 15.44 11.06 11.93
C PHE A 155 16.70 10.30 11.50
N GLU A 156 16.53 9.16 10.84
CA GLU A 156 17.60 8.27 10.39
C GLU A 156 17.67 8.22 8.86
N GLY A 157 18.81 7.77 8.30
CA GLY A 157 18.95 7.60 6.85
C GLY A 157 17.91 6.65 6.24
N ALA A 158 17.35 5.74 7.04
CA ALA A 158 16.24 4.87 6.65
C ALA A 158 14.94 5.62 6.37
N ASP A 159 14.74 6.82 6.93
CA ASP A 159 13.55 7.63 6.70
C ASP A 159 13.49 8.16 5.27
N LEU A 160 14.63 8.42 4.63
CA LEU A 160 14.66 8.81 3.22
C LEU A 160 14.13 7.68 2.31
N ALA A 161 14.45 6.43 2.64
CA ALA A 161 13.92 5.28 1.92
C ALA A 161 12.41 5.10 2.20
N LEU A 162 11.95 5.28 3.43
CA LEU A 162 10.51 5.23 3.76
C LEU A 162 9.73 6.36 3.09
N LEU A 163 10.27 7.57 3.04
CA LEU A 163 9.67 8.70 2.33
C LEU A 163 9.65 8.49 0.82
N GLY A 164 10.72 7.91 0.25
CA GLY A 164 10.72 7.53 -1.17
C GLY A 164 9.75 6.39 -1.51
N ALA A 165 9.33 5.60 -0.51
CA ALA A 165 8.30 4.58 -0.65
C ALA A 165 6.87 5.17 -0.68
N VAL A 166 6.71 6.43 -0.29
CA VAL A 166 5.45 7.19 -0.21
C VAL A 166 5.19 7.99 -1.48
#